data_AF-X1N9U2-F1
#
_entry.id   AF-X1N9U2-F1
#
_cell.length_a   1.000
_cell.length_b   1.000
_cell.length_c   1.000
_cell.angle_alpha   90.00
_cell.angle_beta   90.00
_cell.angle_gamma   90.00
#
_symmetry.space_group_name_H-M   'P 1'
#
loop_
_entity.id
_entity.type
_entity.pdbx_description
1 polymer ?
#
loop_
_entity_poly.entity_id
_entity_poly.type
_entity_poly.pdbx_seq_one_letter_code
_entity_poly.pdbx_strand_id
1 'polypeptide(L)'
;GDDDGLSLSRYLATHAVDAAENDGVDFSKYDYDNDLECDGVIIIHPGRGAEEGTYGIWSHKWTLSQPRVYDGVYISAYTMNPEEAWFPMGVKLSPIGVFCHEYGHILGLPDLYDIDYTPSSSHGLGYWSLMAYGNQLNYSRTPAHLDAWCKDLVGFLDFIVVDSNVFQAAIPAVEYNPVVYKLQNSYTGSHEYWVVENRRKVGFDLYLPGQGLCIYHVDENAFPNNQDYLRYYVAMEQADGSNDLALTVGNKGDGGDPWPGLAREFHNLSNPNSRTNVGGVVTQIGVWRISDRDSLMTADFDIEYSRPWVELYD
;
A
#
# COMPACT_ATOMS: atom_id res chain seq x y z
N GLY A 1 -19.54 15.46 -21.88
CA GLY A 1 -19.11 16.63 -21.10
C GLY A 1 -17.80 16.19 -20.52
N ASP A 2 -16.72 16.67 -21.11
CA ASP A 2 -15.37 16.09 -21.02
C ASP A 2 -14.60 16.63 -19.80
N ASP A 3 -15.28 16.74 -18.67
CA ASP A 3 -14.65 17.17 -17.42
C ASP A 3 -14.38 15.91 -16.60
N ASP A 4 -13.11 15.61 -16.35
CA ASP A 4 -12.60 14.50 -15.52
C ASP A 4 -12.98 14.61 -14.04
N GLY A 5 -13.90 15.54 -13.72
CA GLY A 5 -14.42 15.79 -12.39
C GLY A 5 -13.49 16.64 -11.53
N LEU A 6 -12.21 16.78 -11.84
CA LEU A 6 -11.23 17.36 -10.91
C LEU A 6 -11.38 18.88 -10.80
N SER A 7 -11.60 19.57 -11.92
CA SER A 7 -11.65 21.04 -11.94
C SER A 7 -12.83 21.60 -11.15
N LEU A 8 -14.02 21.04 -11.36
CA LEU A 8 -15.25 21.47 -10.67
C LEU A 8 -15.36 20.91 -9.24
N SER A 9 -14.82 19.72 -8.96
CA SER A 9 -14.86 19.13 -7.62
C SER A 9 -14.18 19.99 -6.58
N ARG A 10 -13.11 20.71 -6.95
CA ARG A 10 -12.42 21.64 -6.05
C ARG A 10 -13.29 22.83 -5.63
N TYR A 11 -14.11 23.34 -6.55
CA TYR A 11 -15.07 24.40 -6.23
C TYR A 11 -16.22 23.87 -5.38
N LEU A 12 -16.72 22.67 -5.70
CA LEU A 12 -17.71 21.98 -4.86
C LEU A 12 -17.18 21.80 -3.44
N ALA A 13 -15.94 21.32 -3.30
CA ALA A 13 -15.31 21.13 -2.00
C ALA A 13 -15.17 22.43 -1.23
N THR A 14 -14.77 23.51 -1.92
CA THR A 14 -14.65 24.84 -1.33
C THR A 14 -16.00 25.34 -0.81
N HIS A 15 -17.07 25.18 -1.60
CA HIS A 15 -18.43 25.54 -1.17
C HIS A 15 -18.94 24.65 -0.03
N ALA A 16 -18.56 23.37 0.02
CA ALA A 16 -18.93 22.47 1.11
C ALA A 16 -18.27 22.90 2.43
N VAL A 17 -17.00 23.29 2.40
CA VAL A 17 -16.30 23.85 3.57
C VAL A 17 -16.96 25.17 4.01
N ASP A 18 -17.25 26.08 3.07
CA ASP A 18 -17.95 27.33 3.38
C ASP A 18 -19.35 27.09 3.97
N ALA A 19 -20.07 26.07 3.49
CA ALA A 19 -21.38 25.71 4.03
C ALA A 19 -21.28 25.15 5.45
N ALA A 20 -20.30 24.28 5.70
CA ALA A 20 -20.05 23.72 7.04
C ALA A 20 -19.71 24.80 8.07
N GLU A 21 -18.86 25.78 7.70
CA GLU A 21 -18.57 26.96 8.53
C GLU A 21 -19.84 27.74 8.86
N ASN A 22 -20.66 28.05 7.84
CA ASN A 22 -21.91 28.80 8.03
C ASN A 22 -22.94 28.07 8.90
N ASP A 23 -22.91 26.73 8.90
CA ASP A 23 -23.72 25.87 9.77
C ASP A 23 -23.14 25.75 11.20
N GLY A 24 -21.98 26.37 11.47
CA GLY A 24 -21.35 26.45 12.78
C GLY A 24 -20.42 25.29 13.11
N VAL A 25 -19.87 24.61 12.09
CA VAL A 25 -18.76 23.66 12.30
C VAL A 25 -17.54 24.45 12.74
N ASP A 26 -17.01 24.07 13.89
CA ASP A 26 -15.77 24.63 14.45
C ASP A 26 -14.58 23.78 13.95
N PHE A 27 -13.84 24.31 12.97
CA PHE A 27 -12.75 23.60 12.30
C PHE A 27 -11.52 23.44 13.18
N SER A 28 -11.34 24.27 14.22
CA SER A 28 -10.22 24.15 15.15
C SER A 28 -10.20 22.83 15.94
N LYS A 29 -11.33 22.12 15.98
CA LYS A 29 -11.45 20.79 16.60
C LYS A 29 -10.79 19.66 15.81
N TYR A 30 -10.44 19.92 14.56
CA TYR A 30 -9.85 18.95 13.64
C TYR A 30 -8.40 19.30 13.29
N ASP A 31 -7.73 20.01 14.18
CA ASP A 31 -6.27 20.22 14.21
C ASP A 31 -5.74 19.45 15.43
N TYR A 32 -5.53 18.14 15.29
CA TYR A 32 -5.17 17.28 16.43
C TYR A 32 -3.72 17.43 16.86
N ASP A 33 -2.82 17.82 15.95
CA ASP A 33 -1.39 17.96 16.23
C ASP A 33 -0.96 19.42 16.51
N ASN A 34 -1.90 20.37 16.42
CA ASN A 34 -1.74 21.80 16.72
C ASN A 34 -0.77 22.51 15.77
N ASP A 35 -0.75 22.12 14.49
CA ASP A 35 0.08 22.72 13.46
C ASP A 35 -0.59 23.90 12.72
N LEU A 36 -1.82 24.25 13.14
CA LEU A 36 -2.70 25.26 12.53
C LEU A 36 -3.27 24.84 11.18
N GLU A 37 -3.31 23.55 10.84
CA GLU A 37 -4.00 22.98 9.69
C GLU A 37 -5.14 22.05 10.13
N CYS A 38 -6.24 22.04 9.37
CA CYS A 38 -7.29 21.05 9.55
C CYS A 38 -6.84 19.73 8.94
N ASP A 39 -6.69 18.69 9.77
CA ASP A 39 -6.12 17.39 9.44
C ASP A 39 -6.80 16.74 8.23
N GLY A 40 -8.13 16.82 8.14
CA GLY A 40 -8.86 16.15 7.08
C GLY A 40 -10.32 16.57 6.94
N VAL A 41 -10.70 16.82 5.69
CA VAL A 41 -12.09 17.02 5.27
C VAL A 41 -12.51 15.86 4.39
N ILE A 42 -13.57 15.15 4.76
CA ILE A 42 -14.18 14.08 3.95
C ILE A 42 -15.52 14.56 3.42
N ILE A 43 -15.65 14.61 2.10
CA ILE A 43 -16.85 15.07 1.41
C ILE A 43 -17.54 13.87 0.77
N ILE A 44 -18.82 13.69 1.08
CA ILE A 44 -19.65 12.66 0.48
C ILE A 44 -20.57 13.32 -0.54
N HIS A 45 -20.41 12.99 -1.82
CA HIS A 45 -21.28 13.51 -2.87
C HIS A 45 -22.43 12.54 -3.15
N PRO A 46 -23.62 13.04 -3.53
CA PRO A 46 -24.75 12.17 -3.84
C PRO A 46 -24.48 11.33 -5.10
N GLY A 47 -25.06 10.14 -5.12
CA GLY A 47 -24.98 9.21 -6.24
C GLY A 47 -23.68 8.41 -6.30
N ARG A 48 -23.43 7.82 -7.48
CA ARG A 48 -22.32 6.90 -7.74
C ARG A 48 -21.05 7.61 -8.19
N GLY A 49 -19.91 7.01 -7.86
CA GLY A 49 -18.60 7.48 -8.32
C GLY A 49 -18.34 7.17 -9.80
N ALA A 50 -17.47 7.97 -10.42
CA ALA A 50 -17.05 7.77 -11.80
C ALA A 50 -16.20 6.52 -12.00
N GLU A 51 -15.54 6.02 -10.95
CA GLU A 51 -14.73 4.80 -10.95
C GLU A 51 -15.53 3.54 -11.35
N GLU A 52 -16.85 3.58 -11.23
CA GLU A 52 -17.75 2.51 -11.68
C GLU A 52 -18.21 2.67 -13.15
N GLY A 53 -17.59 3.57 -13.91
CA GLY A 53 -17.91 3.85 -15.32
C GLY A 53 -19.19 4.66 -15.51
N THR A 54 -19.57 5.48 -14.51
CA THR A 54 -20.73 6.38 -14.59
C THR A 54 -20.33 7.82 -14.89
N TYR A 55 -21.28 8.65 -15.31
CA TYR A 55 -21.09 10.10 -15.29
C TYR A 55 -21.17 10.58 -13.83
N GLY A 56 -20.04 10.97 -13.25
CA GLY A 56 -19.95 11.34 -11.84
C GLY A 56 -18.60 11.97 -11.51
N ILE A 57 -18.35 12.13 -10.21
CA ILE A 57 -17.05 12.55 -9.69
C ILE A 57 -16.26 11.27 -9.35
N TRP A 58 -14.99 11.20 -9.76
CA TRP A 58 -14.10 10.11 -9.35
C TRP A 58 -13.70 10.31 -7.89
N SER A 59 -13.63 9.25 -7.09
CA SER A 59 -13.14 9.38 -5.70
C SER A 59 -11.67 9.84 -5.67
N HIS A 60 -11.35 10.89 -4.92
CA HIS A 60 -9.99 11.43 -4.91
C HIS A 60 -9.66 12.27 -3.68
N LYS A 61 -8.35 12.43 -3.44
CA LYS A 61 -7.76 13.46 -2.59
C LYS A 61 -7.23 14.61 -3.42
N TRP A 62 -7.59 15.84 -3.06
CA TRP A 62 -7.05 17.04 -3.70
C TRP A 62 -7.03 18.23 -2.73
N THR A 63 -6.77 19.43 -3.24
CA THR A 63 -6.83 20.70 -2.50
C THR A 63 -7.99 21.59 -2.96
N LEU A 64 -8.56 22.37 -2.04
CA LEU A 64 -9.60 23.35 -2.35
C LEU A 64 -9.19 24.25 -3.54
N SER A 65 -10.18 24.75 -4.28
CA SER A 65 -9.89 25.70 -5.37
C SER A 65 -9.30 26.99 -4.82
N GLN A 66 -9.72 27.37 -3.61
CA GLN A 66 -9.18 28.42 -2.79
C GLN A 66 -9.17 27.92 -1.33
N PRO A 67 -7.99 27.72 -0.71
CA PRO A 67 -7.91 27.38 0.71
C PRO A 67 -8.67 28.36 1.60
N ARG A 68 -9.07 27.91 2.78
CA ARG A 68 -9.80 28.71 3.78
C ARG A 68 -9.01 28.84 5.07
N VAL A 69 -9.33 29.90 5.81
CA VAL A 69 -8.90 30.05 7.20
C VAL A 69 -10.16 30.33 8.01
N TYR A 70 -10.59 29.34 8.79
CA TYR A 70 -11.72 29.42 9.69
C TYR A 70 -11.27 28.94 11.07
N ASP A 71 -11.83 29.53 12.13
CA ASP A 71 -11.49 29.21 13.53
C ASP A 71 -10.00 29.22 13.88
N GLY A 72 -9.18 29.96 13.11
CA GLY A 72 -7.73 30.05 13.31
C GLY A 72 -6.91 28.92 12.68
N VAL A 73 -7.54 27.98 11.95
CA VAL A 73 -6.87 26.89 11.25
C VAL A 73 -6.97 27.03 9.72
N TYR A 74 -5.95 26.57 9.02
CA TYR A 74 -5.85 26.51 7.57
C TYR A 74 -6.55 25.25 7.04
N ILE A 75 -7.39 25.39 6.01
CA ILE A 75 -8.14 24.28 5.44
C ILE A 75 -7.82 24.23 3.95
N SER A 76 -7.19 23.14 3.51
CA SER A 76 -6.69 23.00 2.14
C SER A 76 -7.00 21.64 1.54
N ALA A 77 -6.62 20.54 2.21
CA ALA A 77 -6.85 19.21 1.69
C ALA A 77 -8.30 18.75 1.87
N TYR A 78 -8.82 17.98 0.92
CA TYR A 78 -10.07 17.26 1.06
C TYR A 78 -9.98 15.91 0.36
N THR A 79 -10.81 14.97 0.81
CA THR A 79 -11.15 13.76 0.07
C THR A 79 -12.60 13.81 -0.34
N MET A 80 -12.94 13.24 -1.49
CA MET A 80 -14.30 13.19 -1.99
C MET A 80 -14.67 11.77 -2.40
N ASN A 81 -15.80 11.29 -1.91
CA ASN A 81 -16.26 9.92 -2.08
C ASN A 81 -17.76 9.89 -2.41
N PRO A 82 -18.26 8.87 -3.14
CA PRO A 82 -19.67 8.74 -3.46
C PRO A 82 -20.49 8.22 -2.28
N GLU A 83 -21.74 8.68 -2.18
CA GLU A 83 -22.75 8.14 -1.25
C GLU A 83 -23.16 6.70 -1.63
N GLU A 84 -23.19 6.40 -2.93
CA GLU A 84 -23.73 5.15 -3.46
C GLU A 84 -22.73 4.36 -4.31
N ALA A 85 -22.85 3.03 -4.28
CA ALA A 85 -22.09 2.10 -5.11
C ALA A 85 -23.02 1.06 -5.75
N TRP A 86 -22.62 0.52 -6.90
CA TRP A 86 -23.39 -0.49 -7.62
C TRP A 86 -23.08 -1.90 -7.14
N PHE A 87 -24.14 -2.67 -6.92
CA PHE A 87 -24.08 -4.10 -6.67
C PHE A 87 -24.96 -4.86 -7.66
N PRO A 88 -24.74 -6.17 -7.83
CA PRO A 88 -25.62 -7.01 -8.64
C PRO A 88 -27.11 -6.96 -8.26
N MET A 89 -27.41 -6.59 -7.01
CA MET A 89 -28.78 -6.45 -6.48
C MET A 89 -29.30 -5.00 -6.51
N GLY A 90 -28.63 -4.09 -7.21
CA GLY A 90 -28.98 -2.68 -7.29
C GLY A 90 -28.00 -1.76 -6.54
N VAL A 91 -28.29 -0.47 -6.61
CA VAL A 91 -27.51 0.59 -5.97
C VAL A 91 -27.73 0.56 -4.45
N LYS A 92 -26.65 0.67 -3.68
CA LYS A 92 -26.66 0.70 -2.22
C LYS A 92 -25.68 1.76 -1.73
N LEU A 93 -25.70 2.04 -0.42
CA LEU A 93 -24.67 2.86 0.21
C LEU A 93 -23.26 2.34 -0.10
N SER A 94 -22.35 3.27 -0.37
CA SER A 94 -20.94 2.98 -0.63
C SER A 94 -20.30 2.24 0.55
N PRO A 95 -19.61 1.12 0.29
CA PRO A 95 -18.80 0.45 1.30
C PRO A 95 -17.62 1.29 1.77
N ILE A 96 -17.05 0.90 2.89
CA ILE A 96 -15.96 1.62 3.56
C ILE A 96 -14.62 1.61 2.81
N GLY A 97 -14.41 0.70 1.85
CA GLY A 97 -13.09 0.48 1.25
C GLY A 97 -12.49 1.73 0.59
N VAL A 98 -13.26 2.43 -0.24
CA VAL A 98 -12.80 3.66 -0.89
C VAL A 98 -12.52 4.74 0.14
N PHE A 99 -13.40 4.92 1.14
CA PHE A 99 -13.16 5.84 2.25
C PHE A 99 -11.88 5.52 3.02
N CYS A 100 -11.58 4.25 3.26
CA CYS A 100 -10.34 3.85 3.93
C CYS A 100 -9.09 4.18 3.10
N HIS A 101 -9.15 4.00 1.78
CA HIS A 101 -8.07 4.36 0.86
C HIS A 101 -7.82 5.88 0.87
N GLU A 102 -8.87 6.67 0.70
CA GLU A 102 -8.79 8.13 0.73
C GLU A 102 -8.33 8.67 2.08
N TYR A 103 -8.76 8.03 3.17
CA TYR A 103 -8.26 8.35 4.51
C TYR A 103 -6.75 8.07 4.63
N GLY A 104 -6.22 7.07 3.92
CA GLY A 104 -4.77 6.87 3.81
C GLY A 104 -4.04 8.08 3.24
N HIS A 105 -4.60 8.76 2.23
CA HIS A 105 -4.03 10.00 1.70
C HIS A 105 -4.11 11.18 2.68
N ILE A 106 -5.14 11.22 3.54
CA ILE A 106 -5.21 12.18 4.65
C ILE A 106 -4.05 11.93 5.62
N LEU A 107 -3.71 10.67 5.89
CA LEU A 107 -2.55 10.27 6.69
C LEU A 107 -1.19 10.47 5.97
N GLY A 108 -1.18 11.03 4.75
CA GLY A 108 0.04 11.31 3.99
C GLY A 108 0.57 10.13 3.14
N LEU A 109 -0.19 9.05 3.00
CA LEU A 109 0.23 7.90 2.21
C LEU A 109 0.06 8.13 0.69
N PRO A 110 1.01 7.67 -0.14
CA PRO A 110 0.88 7.68 -1.60
C PRO A 110 -0.02 6.56 -2.11
N ASP A 111 -0.45 6.66 -3.36
CA ASP A 111 -0.96 5.50 -4.11
C ASP A 111 0.17 4.49 -4.35
N LEU A 112 -0.11 3.19 -4.21
CA LEU A 112 0.84 2.11 -4.48
C LEU A 112 0.35 1.15 -5.58
N TYR A 113 -0.75 1.48 -6.25
CA TYR A 113 -1.00 0.97 -7.60
C TYR A 113 -0.25 1.83 -8.62
N ASP A 114 -0.06 1.31 -9.83
CA ASP A 114 0.54 2.10 -10.90
C ASP A 114 -0.48 3.12 -11.44
N ILE A 115 -0.23 4.40 -11.13
CA ILE A 115 -1.12 5.51 -11.49
C ILE A 115 -1.00 5.94 -12.94
N ASP A 116 0.06 5.53 -13.65
CA ASP A 116 0.25 5.89 -15.07
C ASP A 116 -0.47 4.91 -16.02
N TYR A 117 -0.96 3.80 -15.47
CA TYR A 117 -1.64 2.70 -16.18
C TYR A 117 -0.88 2.22 -17.43
N THR A 118 0.45 2.35 -17.41
CA THR A 118 1.36 2.14 -18.53
C THR A 118 2.52 1.23 -18.10
N PRO A 119 2.42 -0.08 -18.36
CA PRO A 119 1.37 -0.77 -19.10
C PRO A 119 0.10 -0.94 -18.27
N SER A 120 -1.03 -1.17 -18.95
CA SER A 120 -2.31 -1.50 -18.29
C SER A 120 -2.30 -2.85 -17.54
N SER A 121 -1.17 -3.57 -17.59
CA SER A 121 -0.90 -4.76 -16.80
C SER A 121 -0.31 -4.49 -15.43
N SER A 122 0.12 -3.25 -15.17
CA SER A 122 0.78 -2.86 -13.94
C SER A 122 -0.25 -2.51 -12.87
N HIS A 123 -0.25 -3.26 -11.77
CA HIS A 123 -1.19 -3.11 -10.65
C HIS A 123 -0.50 -2.70 -9.35
N GLY A 124 0.81 -2.42 -9.39
CA GLY A 124 1.62 -2.09 -8.21
C GLY A 124 1.53 -3.19 -7.15
N LEU A 125 1.11 -2.85 -5.92
CA LEU A 125 0.92 -3.84 -4.85
C LEU A 125 -0.39 -4.64 -4.92
N GLY A 126 -1.27 -4.40 -5.90
CA GLY A 126 -2.49 -5.18 -6.07
C GLY A 126 -3.36 -5.20 -4.80
N TYR A 127 -3.93 -6.36 -4.46
CA TYR A 127 -4.77 -6.55 -3.28
C TYR A 127 -4.00 -6.54 -1.96
N TRP A 128 -2.67 -6.50 -1.98
CA TRP A 128 -1.81 -6.65 -0.80
C TRP A 128 -1.64 -5.38 0.04
N SER A 129 -2.03 -4.22 -0.51
CA SER A 129 -2.05 -2.94 0.19
C SER A 129 -3.39 -2.23 0.03
N LEU A 130 -3.87 -1.61 1.11
CA LEU A 130 -4.99 -0.66 1.08
C LEU A 130 -4.72 0.52 0.13
N MET A 131 -3.46 0.97 0.03
CA MET A 131 -3.05 2.06 -0.87
C MET A 131 -2.90 1.60 -2.32
N ALA A 132 -3.14 0.31 -2.60
CA ALA A 132 -3.25 -0.24 -3.94
C ALA A 132 -4.72 -0.65 -4.21
N TYR A 133 -4.94 -1.86 -4.75
CA TYR A 133 -6.28 -2.40 -5.00
C TYR A 133 -6.92 -3.09 -3.79
N GLY A 134 -6.24 -3.15 -2.63
CA GLY A 134 -6.74 -3.79 -1.41
C GLY A 134 -8.05 -3.18 -0.89
N ASN A 135 -8.34 -1.93 -1.25
CA ASN A 135 -9.61 -1.28 -0.94
C ASN A 135 -10.84 -1.91 -1.63
N GLN A 136 -10.66 -2.70 -2.70
CA GLN A 136 -11.73 -3.31 -3.49
C GLN A 136 -12.17 -4.69 -2.96
N LEU A 137 -11.47 -5.25 -1.97
CA LEU A 137 -11.74 -6.58 -1.44
C LEU A 137 -13.18 -6.73 -0.92
N ASN A 138 -13.80 -7.88 -1.23
CA ASN A 138 -15.18 -8.21 -0.88
C ASN A 138 -16.18 -7.12 -1.29
N TYR A 139 -16.03 -6.59 -2.51
CA TYR A 139 -16.79 -5.44 -3.00
C TYR A 139 -16.64 -4.23 -2.07
N SER A 140 -15.40 -3.89 -1.74
CA SER A 140 -15.01 -2.78 -0.86
C SER A 140 -15.53 -2.84 0.58
N ARG A 141 -16.05 -3.99 1.04
CA ARG A 141 -16.59 -4.14 2.41
C ARG A 141 -15.56 -4.50 3.45
N THR A 142 -14.47 -5.16 3.04
CA THR A 142 -13.38 -5.59 3.91
C THR A 142 -12.07 -5.17 3.25
N PRO A 143 -11.75 -3.87 3.24
CA PRO A 143 -10.49 -3.38 2.71
C PRO A 143 -9.30 -4.10 3.36
N ALA A 144 -8.26 -4.41 2.59
CA ALA A 144 -7.03 -4.98 3.12
C ALA A 144 -6.41 -4.06 4.18
N HIS A 145 -5.57 -4.63 5.06
CA HIS A 145 -4.64 -3.82 5.83
C HIS A 145 -3.67 -3.06 4.90
N LEU A 146 -3.13 -1.96 5.40
CA LEU A 146 -1.94 -1.32 4.83
C LEU A 146 -0.80 -2.35 4.71
N ASP A 147 0.04 -2.22 3.68
CA ASP A 147 1.29 -2.97 3.61
C ASP A 147 2.26 -2.51 4.70
N ALA A 148 3.31 -3.30 4.90
CA ALA A 148 4.34 -3.03 5.91
C ALA A 148 4.93 -1.62 5.83
N TRP A 149 5.21 -1.11 4.62
CA TRP A 149 5.82 0.19 4.43
C TRP A 149 4.86 1.33 4.79
N CYS A 150 3.62 1.26 4.34
CA CYS A 150 2.62 2.24 4.76
C CYS A 150 2.36 2.23 6.27
N LYS A 151 2.37 1.06 6.93
CA LYS A 151 2.18 0.98 8.40
C LYS A 151 3.30 1.67 9.18
N ASP A 152 4.54 1.53 8.74
CA ASP A 152 5.70 2.21 9.32
C ASP A 152 5.60 3.73 9.12
N LEU A 153 5.26 4.17 7.90
CA LEU A 153 5.13 5.58 7.56
C LEU A 153 4.09 6.34 8.40
N VAL A 154 2.96 5.71 8.74
CA VAL A 154 1.91 6.30 9.60
C VAL A 154 2.09 5.98 11.09
N GLY A 155 3.17 5.30 11.48
CA GLY A 155 3.49 5.00 12.87
C GLY A 155 2.61 3.94 13.54
N PHE A 156 1.99 3.04 12.77
CA PHE A 156 1.23 1.90 13.32
C PHE A 156 2.15 0.77 13.82
N LEU A 157 3.38 0.73 13.32
CA LEU A 157 4.47 -0.12 13.78
C LEU A 157 5.80 0.56 13.46
N ASP A 158 6.88 0.05 14.03
CA ASP A 158 8.24 0.36 13.60
C ASP A 158 8.89 -0.91 13.06
N PHE A 159 9.73 -0.79 12.02
CA PHE A 159 10.52 -1.93 11.56
C PHE A 159 11.56 -2.40 12.59
N ILE A 160 11.63 -3.72 12.75
CA ILE A 160 12.73 -4.38 13.46
C ILE A 160 13.90 -4.53 12.49
N VAL A 161 14.89 -3.66 12.60
CA VAL A 161 16.10 -3.69 11.77
C VAL A 161 16.93 -4.93 12.13
N VAL A 162 17.26 -5.73 11.11
CA VAL A 162 18.16 -6.89 11.26
C VAL A 162 19.60 -6.42 11.03
N ASP A 163 20.41 -6.43 12.09
CA ASP A 163 21.80 -5.94 12.10
C ASP A 163 22.87 -7.03 12.02
N SER A 164 22.43 -8.29 12.07
CA SER A 164 23.24 -9.51 11.98
C SER A 164 22.34 -10.66 11.57
N ASN A 165 22.93 -11.75 11.05
CA ASN A 165 22.15 -12.91 10.61
C ASN A 165 21.31 -13.50 11.76
N VAL A 166 20.02 -13.72 11.51
CA VAL A 166 19.06 -14.25 12.50
C VAL A 166 18.61 -15.63 12.06
N PHE A 167 18.66 -16.60 12.97
CA PHE A 167 18.13 -17.94 12.71
C PHE A 167 16.77 -18.11 13.39
N GLN A 168 15.81 -18.67 12.65
CA GLN A 168 14.45 -18.92 13.14
C GLN A 168 13.77 -17.69 13.79
N ALA A 169 13.87 -16.52 13.15
CA ALA A 169 13.12 -15.34 13.53
C ALA A 169 11.62 -15.67 13.60
N ALA A 170 10.95 -15.22 14.66
CA ALA A 170 9.53 -15.42 14.88
C ALA A 170 8.73 -14.29 14.20
N ILE A 171 7.82 -14.65 13.29
CA ILE A 171 7.07 -13.71 12.46
C ILE A 171 5.58 -13.97 12.68
N PRO A 172 4.99 -13.46 13.78
CA PRO A 172 3.58 -13.63 14.06
C PRO A 172 2.72 -12.82 13.07
N ALA A 173 1.46 -13.23 12.91
CA ALA A 173 0.49 -12.60 12.03
C ALA A 173 0.34 -11.10 12.35
N VAL A 174 0.55 -10.25 11.34
CA VAL A 174 0.65 -8.79 11.50
C VAL A 174 -0.69 -8.14 11.85
N GLU A 175 -1.80 -8.81 11.56
CA GLU A 175 -3.15 -8.32 11.88
C GLU A 175 -3.37 -8.16 13.39
N TYR A 176 -2.58 -8.86 14.21
CA TYR A 176 -2.66 -8.81 15.67
C TYR A 176 -1.33 -8.44 16.35
N ASN A 177 -0.22 -8.40 15.60
CA ASN A 177 1.12 -8.21 16.15
C ASN A 177 1.91 -7.25 15.27
N PRO A 178 2.40 -6.10 15.77
CA PRO A 178 3.17 -5.14 14.97
C PRO A 178 4.62 -5.61 14.79
N VAL A 179 4.83 -6.78 14.18
CA VAL A 179 6.15 -7.39 13.97
C VAL A 179 6.45 -7.47 12.48
N VAL A 180 7.35 -6.61 12.03
CA VAL A 180 7.86 -6.56 10.65
C VAL A 180 9.37 -6.39 10.72
N TYR A 181 10.11 -7.20 9.95
CA TYR A 181 11.57 -7.13 9.91
C TYR A 181 12.05 -6.37 8.68
N LYS A 182 13.06 -5.51 8.85
CA LYS A 182 13.75 -4.80 7.76
C LYS A 182 15.12 -5.41 7.54
N LEU A 183 15.39 -5.84 6.30
CA LEU A 183 16.65 -6.40 5.84
C LEU A 183 17.35 -5.36 4.95
N GLN A 184 18.47 -4.84 5.42
CA GLN A 184 19.24 -3.79 4.76
C GLN A 184 20.72 -3.94 5.11
N ASN A 185 21.63 -3.60 4.20
CA ASN A 185 23.06 -3.59 4.47
C ASN A 185 23.82 -2.58 3.58
N SER A 186 25.15 -2.62 3.63
CA SER A 186 25.98 -1.68 2.87
C SER A 186 25.82 -1.78 1.35
N TYR A 187 25.35 -2.90 0.80
CA TYR A 187 25.18 -3.07 -0.64
C TYR A 187 23.91 -2.40 -1.17
N THR A 188 22.87 -2.29 -0.34
CA THR A 188 21.61 -1.61 -0.69
C THR A 188 21.62 -0.12 -0.31
N GLY A 189 22.59 0.30 0.51
CA GLY A 189 22.65 1.67 1.02
C GLY A 189 21.49 1.98 1.97
N SER A 190 21.06 3.24 2.04
CA SER A 190 20.02 3.69 2.99
C SER A 190 18.60 3.66 2.44
N HIS A 191 18.43 3.62 1.12
CA HIS A 191 17.14 3.87 0.44
C HIS A 191 16.58 2.62 -0.25
N GLU A 192 17.30 1.51 -0.24
CA GLU A 192 16.84 0.23 -0.80
C GLU A 192 16.95 -0.85 0.28
N TYR A 193 15.90 -1.66 0.43
CA TYR A 193 15.79 -2.68 1.47
C TYR A 193 14.60 -3.61 1.23
N TRP A 194 14.58 -4.74 1.94
CA TRP A 194 13.43 -5.63 1.99
C TRP A 194 12.75 -5.57 3.35
N VAL A 195 11.43 -5.67 3.37
CA VAL A 195 10.66 -5.83 4.61
C VAL A 195 9.82 -7.09 4.58
N VAL A 196 9.71 -7.74 5.73
CA VAL A 196 9.14 -9.08 5.86
C VAL A 196 8.03 -9.06 6.90
N GLU A 197 6.80 -9.37 6.49
CA GLU A 197 5.63 -9.49 7.37
C GLU A 197 4.87 -10.81 7.13
N ASN A 198 4.15 -11.32 8.14
CA ASN A 198 3.27 -12.47 8.01
C ASN A 198 1.81 -12.00 7.91
N ARG A 199 1.16 -12.25 6.77
CA ARG A 199 -0.25 -11.91 6.51
C ARG A 199 -1.15 -13.14 6.57
N ARG A 200 -2.27 -13.02 7.27
CA ARG A 200 -3.28 -14.08 7.45
C ARG A 200 -4.64 -13.62 6.94
N LYS A 201 -5.39 -14.57 6.36
CA LYS A 201 -6.78 -14.33 5.94
C LYS A 201 -7.73 -14.32 7.13
N VAL A 202 -7.64 -13.27 7.95
CA VAL A 202 -8.44 -13.03 9.15
C VAL A 202 -8.86 -11.57 9.21
N GLY A 203 -9.94 -11.27 9.94
CA GLY A 203 -10.42 -9.90 10.07
C GLY A 203 -10.70 -9.24 8.72
N PHE A 204 -10.10 -8.06 8.50
CA PHE A 204 -10.23 -7.29 7.26
C PHE A 204 -9.50 -7.94 6.07
N ASP A 205 -8.45 -8.71 6.33
CA ASP A 205 -7.66 -9.43 5.33
C ASP A 205 -8.28 -10.77 4.91
N LEU A 206 -9.46 -11.12 5.41
CA LEU A 206 -10.14 -12.40 5.12
C LEU A 206 -10.25 -12.73 3.62
N TYR A 207 -10.35 -11.71 2.77
CA TYR A 207 -10.54 -11.85 1.32
C TYR A 207 -9.26 -11.66 0.50
N LEU A 208 -8.09 -11.55 1.13
CA LEU A 208 -6.81 -11.57 0.42
C LEU A 208 -6.71 -12.83 -0.47
N PRO A 209 -6.03 -12.74 -1.61
CA PRO A 209 -5.92 -13.87 -2.53
C PRO A 209 -5.11 -15.04 -1.96
N GLY A 210 -4.16 -14.76 -1.04
CA GLY A 210 -3.35 -15.74 -0.34
C GLY A 210 -3.08 -15.36 1.12
N GLN A 211 -2.25 -16.17 1.79
CA GLN A 211 -1.74 -15.91 3.13
C GLN A 211 -0.35 -16.52 3.28
N GLY A 212 0.45 -15.98 4.19
CA GLY A 212 1.82 -16.40 4.42
C GLY A 212 2.72 -15.20 4.60
N LEU A 213 4.00 -15.40 4.31
CA LEU A 213 5.00 -14.37 4.47
C LEU A 213 5.04 -13.49 3.21
N CYS A 214 4.75 -12.21 3.38
CA CYS A 214 4.93 -11.19 2.34
C CYS A 214 6.32 -10.58 2.50
N ILE A 215 7.07 -10.57 1.40
CA ILE A 215 8.35 -9.88 1.31
C ILE A 215 8.13 -8.71 0.36
N TYR A 216 8.35 -7.50 0.84
CA TYR A 216 8.28 -6.29 0.03
C TYR A 216 9.69 -5.76 -0.23
N HIS A 217 9.94 -5.30 -1.44
CA HIS A 217 11.16 -4.62 -1.83
C HIS A 217 10.85 -3.13 -1.93
N VAL A 218 11.52 -2.33 -1.12
CA VAL A 218 11.38 -0.86 -1.10
C VAL A 218 12.60 -0.24 -1.74
N ASP A 219 12.40 0.67 -2.69
CA ASP A 219 13.42 1.48 -3.34
C ASP A 219 12.98 2.94 -3.36
N GLU A 220 13.39 3.69 -2.35
CA GLU A 220 12.99 5.08 -2.15
C GLU A 220 13.64 6.04 -3.18
N ASN A 221 14.53 5.53 -4.04
CA ASN A 221 15.07 6.27 -5.18
C ASN A 221 14.31 6.01 -6.49
N ALA A 222 13.32 5.12 -6.48
CA ALA A 222 12.43 4.93 -7.61
C ALA A 222 11.44 6.10 -7.77
N PHE A 223 10.70 6.12 -8.87
CA PHE A 223 9.65 7.12 -9.04
C PHE A 223 8.53 6.87 -8.01
N PRO A 224 8.10 7.91 -7.26
CA PRO A 224 7.01 7.78 -6.30
C PRO A 224 5.72 7.27 -6.94
N ASN A 225 4.79 6.79 -6.11
CA ASN A 225 3.50 6.24 -6.53
C ASN A 225 3.59 5.04 -7.49
N ASN A 226 4.67 4.25 -7.41
CA ASN A 226 4.86 3.05 -8.24
C ASN A 226 4.70 3.27 -9.76
N GLN A 227 5.06 4.47 -10.25
CA GLN A 227 4.91 4.85 -11.67
C GLN A 227 5.86 4.12 -12.64
N ASP A 228 6.86 3.39 -12.14
CA ASP A 228 7.78 2.62 -12.97
C ASP A 228 7.56 1.13 -12.72
N TYR A 229 6.80 0.47 -13.62
CA TYR A 229 6.51 -0.96 -13.51
C TYR A 229 7.74 -1.88 -13.58
N LEU A 230 8.89 -1.37 -14.05
CA LEU A 230 10.15 -2.10 -14.05
C LEU A 230 10.95 -1.88 -12.77
N ARG A 231 10.58 -0.86 -11.97
CA ARG A 231 11.25 -0.45 -10.74
C ARG A 231 10.28 0.29 -9.83
N TYR A 232 9.42 -0.47 -9.14
CA TYR A 232 8.49 0.12 -8.19
C TYR A 232 9.21 0.73 -6.98
N TYR A 233 8.55 1.73 -6.37
CA TYR A 233 8.94 2.31 -5.09
C TYR A 233 8.71 1.32 -3.95
N VAL A 234 7.58 0.59 -3.98
CA VAL A 234 7.30 -0.58 -3.15
C VAL A 234 6.77 -1.71 -4.04
N ALA A 235 7.51 -2.81 -4.13
CA ALA A 235 7.13 -4.02 -4.86
C ALA A 235 6.85 -5.17 -3.89
N MET A 236 6.01 -6.12 -4.31
CA MET A 236 5.91 -7.42 -3.65
C MET A 236 6.78 -8.44 -4.37
N GLU A 237 7.65 -9.12 -3.63
CA GLU A 237 8.46 -10.23 -4.15
C GLU A 237 7.61 -11.51 -4.19
N GLN A 238 6.95 -11.74 -5.33
CA GLN A 238 6.00 -12.84 -5.54
C GLN A 238 6.70 -14.22 -5.48
N ALA A 239 6.37 -15.06 -4.50
CA ALA A 239 7.07 -16.33 -4.22
C ALA A 239 7.00 -17.37 -5.34
N ASP A 240 6.10 -17.22 -6.30
CA ASP A 240 5.98 -18.08 -7.49
C ASP A 240 6.85 -17.61 -8.67
N GLY A 241 7.41 -16.40 -8.59
CA GLY A 241 8.25 -15.81 -9.61
C GLY A 241 7.52 -15.41 -10.90
N SER A 242 6.18 -15.30 -10.86
CA SER A 242 5.35 -14.99 -12.04
C SER A 242 5.40 -13.50 -12.42
N ASN A 243 5.65 -12.60 -11.45
CA ASN A 243 5.64 -11.15 -11.63
C ASN A 243 4.32 -10.63 -12.24
N ASP A 244 3.22 -11.27 -11.87
CA ASP A 244 1.90 -11.02 -12.43
C ASP A 244 1.35 -9.64 -12.07
N LEU A 245 1.74 -9.08 -10.92
CA LEU A 245 1.33 -7.74 -10.49
C LEU A 245 1.81 -6.65 -11.47
N ALA A 246 2.98 -6.83 -12.09
CA ALA A 246 3.52 -5.88 -13.07
C ALA A 246 3.14 -6.22 -14.53
N LEU A 247 3.07 -7.51 -14.85
CA LEU A 247 3.08 -7.97 -16.25
C LEU A 247 1.76 -8.61 -16.72
N THR A 248 0.83 -8.93 -15.83
CA THR A 248 -0.39 -9.67 -16.19
C THR A 248 -1.64 -8.82 -16.02
N VAL A 249 -2.27 -8.47 -17.15
CA VAL A 249 -3.53 -7.70 -17.18
C VAL A 249 -4.60 -8.37 -16.33
N GLY A 250 -5.16 -7.62 -15.38
CA GLY A 250 -6.20 -8.07 -14.47
C GLY A 250 -5.75 -8.95 -13.31
N ASN A 251 -4.47 -9.35 -13.21
CA ASN A 251 -3.97 -10.03 -12.03
C ASN A 251 -3.51 -9.00 -10.98
N LYS A 252 -4.34 -8.80 -9.97
CA LYS A 252 -4.09 -7.91 -8.82
C LYS A 252 -3.55 -8.69 -7.60
N GLY A 253 -2.97 -9.86 -7.83
CA GLY A 253 -2.42 -10.75 -6.80
C GLY A 253 -3.21 -12.05 -6.67
N ASP A 254 -2.49 -13.11 -6.31
CA ASP A 254 -3.00 -14.48 -6.24
C ASP A 254 -2.41 -15.28 -5.04
N GLY A 255 -2.78 -16.57 -4.93
CA GLY A 255 -2.35 -17.41 -3.81
C GLY A 255 -0.87 -17.85 -3.85
N GLY A 256 -0.19 -17.59 -4.98
CA GLY A 256 1.21 -17.86 -5.24
C GLY A 256 2.15 -16.77 -4.72
N ASP A 257 1.67 -15.53 -4.57
CA ASP A 257 2.52 -14.40 -4.16
C ASP A 257 3.15 -14.58 -2.76
N PRO A 258 2.42 -15.02 -1.71
CA PRO A 258 3.02 -15.14 -0.38
C PRO A 258 3.88 -16.40 -0.24
N TRP A 259 5.05 -16.20 0.38
CA TRP A 259 5.96 -17.25 0.79
C TRP A 259 5.31 -18.16 1.85
N PRO A 260 5.66 -19.46 1.93
CA PRO A 260 6.87 -20.09 1.41
C PRO A 260 6.86 -20.48 -0.07
N GLY A 261 5.79 -20.18 -0.83
CA GLY A 261 5.70 -20.58 -2.24
C GLY A 261 5.97 -22.07 -2.46
N LEU A 262 6.57 -22.41 -3.60
CA LEU A 262 7.16 -23.74 -3.85
C LEU A 262 8.62 -23.81 -3.38
N ALA A 263 9.37 -22.72 -3.58
CA ALA A 263 10.74 -22.57 -3.12
C ALA A 263 10.72 -21.81 -1.79
N ARG A 264 11.15 -22.44 -0.68
CA ARG A 264 11.09 -21.86 0.67
C ARG A 264 12.24 -20.89 0.97
N GLU A 265 12.69 -20.17 -0.05
CA GLU A 265 13.90 -19.37 -0.03
C GLU A 265 13.87 -18.21 -1.02
N PHE A 266 14.24 -17.03 -0.54
CA PHE A 266 14.41 -15.80 -1.29
C PHE A 266 15.86 -15.32 -1.13
N HIS A 267 16.60 -15.16 -2.21
CA HIS A 267 18.01 -14.73 -2.20
C HIS A 267 18.46 -14.28 -3.61
N ASN A 268 19.75 -13.96 -3.78
CA ASN A 268 20.30 -13.39 -5.02
C ASN A 268 20.25 -14.30 -6.27
N LEU A 269 19.92 -15.60 -6.12
CA LEU A 269 19.80 -16.58 -7.20
C LEU A 269 18.40 -17.19 -7.30
N SER A 270 17.47 -16.83 -6.40
CA SER A 270 16.07 -17.28 -6.50
C SER A 270 15.34 -16.49 -7.60
N ASN A 271 14.09 -16.87 -7.88
CA ASN A 271 13.18 -16.06 -8.67
C ASN A 271 11.90 -15.83 -7.86
N PRO A 272 11.59 -14.58 -7.45
CA PRO A 272 12.37 -13.36 -7.65
C PRO A 272 13.67 -13.36 -6.82
N ASN A 273 14.58 -12.41 -7.07
CA ASN A 273 15.91 -12.37 -6.47
C ASN A 273 16.13 -11.13 -5.59
N SER A 274 17.03 -11.23 -4.62
CA SER A 274 17.36 -10.14 -3.68
C SER A 274 18.47 -9.20 -4.17
N ARG A 275 18.63 -8.98 -5.47
CA ARG A 275 19.61 -7.99 -5.99
C ARG A 275 19.02 -6.59 -5.98
N THR A 276 19.89 -5.59 -5.96
CA THR A 276 19.44 -4.20 -6.12
C THR A 276 18.81 -3.97 -7.49
N ASN A 277 17.77 -3.16 -7.55
CA ASN A 277 17.09 -2.73 -8.77
C ASN A 277 18.07 -2.07 -9.74
N VAL A 278 18.97 -1.23 -9.23
CA VAL A 278 19.99 -0.56 -10.05
C VAL A 278 21.28 -1.37 -10.03
N GLY A 279 21.73 -1.78 -11.21
CA GLY A 279 23.01 -2.48 -11.39
C GLY A 279 23.01 -3.97 -10.99
N GLY A 280 21.93 -4.49 -10.39
CA GLY A 280 21.81 -5.91 -10.07
C GLY A 280 22.87 -6.40 -9.07
N VAL A 281 23.24 -5.55 -8.11
CA VAL A 281 24.30 -5.83 -7.13
C VAL A 281 23.85 -6.98 -6.24
N VAL A 282 24.74 -7.94 -6.01
CA VAL A 282 24.50 -9.03 -5.08
C VAL A 282 24.55 -8.48 -3.66
N THR A 283 23.42 -8.47 -2.98
CA THR A 283 23.26 -7.87 -1.66
C THR A 283 23.67 -8.80 -0.52
N GLN A 284 23.76 -10.11 -0.75
CA GLN A 284 23.89 -11.13 0.29
C GLN A 284 22.68 -11.26 1.22
N ILE A 285 21.61 -10.49 0.97
CA ILE A 285 20.37 -10.61 1.74
C ILE A 285 19.63 -11.87 1.31
N GLY A 286 19.10 -12.60 2.29
CA GLY A 286 18.31 -13.80 2.03
C GLY A 286 17.30 -14.09 3.13
N VAL A 287 16.19 -14.69 2.75
CA VAL A 287 15.18 -15.24 3.65
C VAL A 287 15.08 -16.74 3.39
N TRP A 288 15.40 -17.55 4.40
CA TRP A 288 15.55 -18.99 4.22
C TRP A 288 14.70 -19.80 5.19
N ARG A 289 14.54 -21.10 4.86
CA ARG A 289 13.85 -22.08 5.71
C ARG A 289 12.48 -21.56 6.16
N ILE A 290 11.77 -20.90 5.24
CA ILE A 290 10.46 -20.31 5.51
C ILE A 290 9.50 -21.44 5.91
N SER A 291 8.93 -21.32 7.10
CA SER A 291 8.03 -22.32 7.68
C SER A 291 6.74 -22.44 6.89
N ASP A 292 5.90 -23.42 7.28
CA ASP A 292 4.53 -23.48 6.79
C ASP A 292 3.72 -22.25 7.19
N ARG A 293 2.68 -21.98 6.40
CA ARG A 293 1.75 -20.85 6.59
C ARG A 293 0.95 -21.05 7.88
N ASP A 294 1.31 -20.33 8.93
CA ASP A 294 0.60 -20.35 10.22
C ASP A 294 0.49 -18.92 10.80
N SER A 295 -0.30 -18.78 11.85
CA SER A 295 -0.39 -17.58 12.70
C SER A 295 0.96 -17.15 13.29
N LEU A 296 1.90 -18.08 13.40
CA LEU A 296 3.31 -17.81 13.70
C LEU A 296 4.17 -18.52 12.66
N MET A 297 4.82 -17.74 11.81
CA MET A 297 5.81 -18.25 10.86
C MET A 297 7.22 -18.07 11.41
N THR A 298 8.17 -18.83 10.87
CA THR A 298 9.60 -18.64 11.15
C THR A 298 10.41 -18.64 9.86
N ALA A 299 11.49 -17.87 9.83
CA ALA A 299 12.49 -17.90 8.76
C ALA A 299 13.88 -17.55 9.32
N ASP A 300 14.94 -17.86 8.58
CA ASP A 300 16.23 -17.23 8.80
C ASP A 300 16.36 -15.99 7.95
N PHE A 301 17.05 -14.98 8.47
CA PHE A 301 17.41 -13.78 7.76
C PHE A 301 18.92 -13.68 7.66
N ASP A 302 19.42 -13.63 6.43
CA ASP A 302 20.78 -13.26 6.12
C ASP A 302 20.81 -11.77 5.72
N ILE A 303 21.72 -11.00 6.32
CA ILE A 303 22.14 -9.67 5.86
C ILE A 303 23.63 -9.66 5.45
N GLU A 304 24.32 -10.78 5.65
CA GLU A 304 25.64 -11.11 5.16
C GLU A 304 25.69 -12.62 4.89
N TYR A 305 26.61 -13.09 4.06
CA TYR A 305 26.65 -14.52 3.74
C TYR A 305 26.83 -15.43 4.97
N SER A 306 25.86 -16.32 5.21
CA SER A 306 25.94 -17.33 6.28
C SER A 306 26.24 -18.76 5.77
N ARG A 307 26.17 -19.00 4.46
CA ARG A 307 26.25 -20.33 3.83
C ARG A 307 27.40 -20.39 2.83
N PRO A 308 28.13 -21.52 2.70
CA PRO A 308 29.24 -21.61 1.74
C PRO A 308 28.72 -21.40 0.31
N TRP A 309 29.21 -20.36 -0.36
CA TRP A 309 28.95 -20.12 -1.78
C TRP A 309 30.17 -20.56 -2.61
N VAL A 310 29.91 -21.05 -3.82
CA VAL A 310 30.96 -21.33 -4.81
C VAL A 310 30.94 -20.19 -5.82
N GLU A 311 31.99 -19.40 -5.85
CA GLU A 311 32.22 -18.42 -6.90
C GLU A 311 32.92 -19.14 -8.06
N LEU A 312 32.18 -19.38 -9.14
CA LEU A 312 32.78 -19.89 -10.38
C LEU A 312 33.30 -18.68 -11.15
N TYR A 313 34.62 -18.50 -11.17
CA TYR A 313 35.26 -17.57 -12.08
C TYR A 313 35.32 -18.21 -13.48
N ASP A 314 34.76 -17.51 -14.48
CA ASP A 314 34.96 -17.83 -15.90
C ASP A 314 36.41 -17.56 -16.35
#